data_AF-A0A662BMV4-F1
#
_entry.id   AF-A0A662BMV4-F1
#
_cell.length_a   1.000
_cell.length_b   1.000
_cell.length_c   1.000
_cell.angle_alpha   90.00
_cell.angle_beta   90.00
_cell.angle_gamma   90.00
#
_symmetry.space_group_name_H-M   'P 1'
#
loop_
_entity.id
_entity.type
_entity.pdbx_description
1 polymer ?
#
loop_
_entity_poly.entity_id
_entity_poly.type
_entity_poly.pdbx_seq_one_letter_code
_entity_poly.pdbx_strand_id
1 'polypeptide(L)'
;MAETMFGELVKAVVDIEKELLVVDAELHADEEKELLERGSKQENLWGINLYPDDFGEDDFIEFDSMINLRPSWGNRSRGVDDVEIQAKIVLIVNNLIEE
;
A
#
# COMPACT_ATOMS: atom_id res chain seq x y z
N MET A 1 20.93 -7.63 -8.31
CA MET A 1 19.69 -6.94 -8.72
C MET A 1 19.59 -5.72 -7.82
N ALA A 2 19.52 -4.52 -8.39
CA ALA A 2 19.43 -3.20 -7.74
C ALA A 2 20.07 -3.04 -6.34
N GLU A 3 21.40 -2.98 -6.28
CA GLU A 3 22.19 -2.66 -5.07
C GLU A 3 22.30 -1.14 -4.82
N THR A 4 21.21 -0.37 -4.87
CA THR A 4 21.30 1.10 -4.69
C THR A 4 20.19 1.76 -3.88
N MET A 5 19.35 1.04 -3.14
CA MET A 5 18.35 1.67 -2.27
C MET A 5 18.29 0.99 -0.90
N PHE A 6 19.44 0.93 -0.21
CA PHE A 6 19.46 0.69 1.23
C PHE A 6 18.91 1.96 1.91
N GLY A 7 17.64 1.94 2.33
CA GLY A 7 16.98 3.00 3.10
C GLY A 7 15.99 3.91 2.39
N GLU A 8 15.56 3.59 1.15
CA GLU A 8 14.50 4.38 0.50
C GLU A 8 13.12 3.75 0.75
N LEU A 9 12.24 4.57 1.32
CA LEU A 9 10.80 4.35 1.42
C LEU A 9 10.23 3.87 0.08
N VAL A 10 9.63 2.68 0.06
CA VAL A 10 8.94 2.16 -1.12
C VAL A 10 7.46 2.48 -1.00
N LYS A 11 6.93 3.28 -1.93
CA LYS A 11 5.49 3.50 -2.02
C LYS A 11 4.84 2.27 -2.65
N ALA A 12 3.63 1.97 -2.19
CA ALA A 12 2.83 0.90 -2.76
C ALA A 12 1.34 1.18 -2.64
N VAL A 13 0.56 0.59 -3.54
CA VAL A 13 -0.91 0.55 -3.45
C VAL A 13 -1.40 -0.90 -3.49
N VAL A 14 -2.29 -1.21 -2.55
CA VAL A 14 -2.90 -2.53 -2.36
C VAL A 14 -4.36 -2.50 -2.80
N ASP A 15 -4.77 -3.50 -3.58
CA ASP A 15 -6.16 -3.86 -3.79
C ASP A 15 -6.57 -4.97 -2.82
N ILE A 16 -7.42 -4.64 -1.84
CA ILE A 16 -7.87 -5.59 -0.81
C ILE A 16 -8.95 -6.58 -1.28
N GLU A 17 -9.56 -6.35 -2.45
CA GLU A 17 -10.54 -7.29 -3.04
C GLU A 17 -9.83 -8.31 -3.94
N LYS A 18 -8.84 -7.86 -4.71
CA LYS A 18 -8.10 -8.71 -5.66
C LYS A 18 -6.77 -9.25 -5.12
N GLU A 19 -6.36 -8.81 -3.93
CA GLU A 19 -5.08 -9.19 -3.31
C GLU A 19 -3.88 -8.86 -4.22
N LEU A 20 -3.93 -7.69 -4.85
CA LEU A 20 -2.87 -7.19 -5.71
C LEU A 20 -2.08 -6.09 -5.00
N LEU A 21 -0.77 -6.10 -5.20
CA LEU A 21 0.15 -5.07 -4.74
C LEU A 21 0.87 -4.49 -5.95
N VAL A 22 0.84 -3.17 -6.10
CA VAL A 22 1.68 -2.44 -7.04
C VAL A 22 2.69 -1.63 -6.23
N VAL A 23 3.95 -1.75 -6.59
CA VAL A 23 5.10 -1.06 -5.97
C VAL A 23 5.90 -0.34 -7.05
N ASP A 24 6.89 0.44 -6.61
CA ASP A 24 7.94 1.02 -7.46
C ASP A 24 7.44 2.10 -8.44
N ALA A 25 6.49 2.93 -8.00
CA ALA A 25 6.19 4.20 -8.67
C ALA A 25 6.64 5.42 -7.86
N GLU A 26 6.79 6.55 -8.56
CA GLU A 26 7.17 7.82 -7.93
C GLU A 26 6.08 8.34 -6.96
N LEU A 27 4.81 8.07 -7.27
CA LEU A 27 3.64 8.51 -6.51
C LEU A 27 2.60 7.39 -6.38
N HIS A 28 1.95 7.29 -5.21
CA HIS A 28 0.81 6.37 -4.99
C HIS A 28 -0.33 6.57 -6.00
N ALA A 29 -0.49 7.76 -6.57
CA ALA A 29 -1.51 8.04 -7.57
C ALA A 29 -1.27 7.30 -8.89
N ASP A 30 0.00 7.06 -9.26
CA ASP A 30 0.35 6.30 -10.46
C ASP A 30 0.05 4.82 -10.26
N GLU A 31 0.33 4.29 -9.07
CA GLU A 31 0.03 2.90 -8.67
C GLU A 31 -1.48 2.65 -8.57
N GLU A 32 -2.22 3.61 -7.99
CA GLU A 32 -3.69 3.60 -7.96
C GLU A 32 -4.24 3.55 -9.39
N LYS A 33 -3.71 4.39 -10.30
CA LYS A 33 -4.14 4.43 -11.70
C LYS A 33 -3.90 3.09 -12.41
N GLU A 34 -2.72 2.48 -12.24
CA GLU A 34 -2.41 1.17 -12.83
C GLU A 34 -3.40 0.09 -12.36
N LEU A 35 -3.74 0.06 -11.07
CA LEU A 35 -4.74 -0.88 -10.53
C LEU A 35 -6.13 -0.61 -11.10
N LEU A 36 -6.53 0.66 -11.21
CA LEU A 36 -7.81 1.03 -11.85
C LEU A 36 -7.86 0.59 -13.32
N GLU A 37 -6.77 0.72 -14.08
CA GLU A 37 -6.67 0.25 -15.46
C GLU A 37 -6.75 -1.28 -15.56
N ARG A 38 -6.29 -1.99 -14.53
CA ARG A 38 -6.47 -3.46 -14.35
C ARG A 38 -7.87 -3.83 -13.84
N GLY A 39 -8.78 -2.86 -13.76
CA GLY A 39 -10.18 -3.03 -13.41
C GLY A 39 -10.42 -3.16 -11.90
N SER A 40 -9.48 -2.74 -11.06
CA SER A 40 -9.72 -2.62 -9.62
C SER A 40 -10.73 -1.51 -9.33
N LYS A 41 -11.43 -1.60 -8.21
CA LYS A 41 -12.34 -0.53 -7.78
C LYS A 41 -11.61 0.40 -6.82
N GLN A 42 -11.76 1.69 -7.02
CA GLN A 42 -11.07 2.69 -6.21
C GLN A 42 -11.37 2.53 -4.70
N GLU A 43 -12.58 2.10 -4.33
CA GLU A 43 -12.96 1.83 -2.92
C GLU A 43 -12.13 0.74 -2.24
N ASN A 44 -11.51 -0.16 -3.03
CA ASN A 44 -10.66 -1.25 -2.52
C ASN A 44 -9.16 -0.90 -2.54
N LEU A 45 -8.78 0.26 -3.08
CA LEU A 45 -7.38 0.65 -3.24
C LEU A 45 -6.89 1.44 -2.04
N TRP A 46 -5.79 1.00 -1.43
CA TRP A 46 -5.20 1.63 -0.26
C TRP A 46 -3.71 1.83 -0.45
N GLY A 47 -3.25 3.06 -0.24
CA GLY A 47 -1.83 3.41 -0.33
C GLY A 47 -1.13 3.13 0.99
N ILE A 48 0.03 2.51 0.89
CA ILE A 48 0.93 2.22 2.01
C ILE A 48 2.36 2.61 1.64
N ASN A 49 3.18 2.69 2.68
CA ASN A 49 4.61 2.90 2.62
C ASN A 49 5.26 1.66 3.20
N LEU A 50 6.25 1.12 2.49
CA LEU A 50 7.03 -0.03 2.90
C LEU A 50 8.44 0.47 3.24
N TYR A 51 8.98 -0.02 4.36
CA TYR A 51 10.32 0.29 4.83
C TYR A 51 11.19 -0.97 4.73
N PRO A 52 11.92 -1.19 3.63
CA PRO A 52 12.67 -2.43 3.43
C PRO A 52 13.69 -2.74 4.53
N ASP A 53 14.22 -1.70 5.20
CA ASP A 53 15.16 -1.87 6.31
C ASP A 53 14.49 -2.47 7.57
N ASP A 54 13.19 -2.25 7.74
CA ASP A 54 12.37 -2.76 8.84
C ASP A 54 11.61 -4.03 8.43
N PHE A 55 12.02 -4.69 7.33
CA PHE A 55 11.36 -5.91 6.85
C PHE A 55 11.32 -7.00 7.92
N GLY A 56 10.12 -7.50 8.21
CA GLY A 56 9.88 -8.49 9.26
C GLY A 56 9.59 -7.89 10.65
N GLU A 57 9.69 -6.58 10.82
CA GLU A 57 9.26 -5.86 12.02
C GLU A 57 7.86 -5.24 11.83
N ASP A 58 7.23 -4.82 12.93
CA ASP A 58 5.90 -4.20 12.91
C ASP A 58 5.90 -2.87 12.12
N ASP A 59 7.05 -2.18 12.07
CA ASP A 59 7.22 -0.90 11.39
C ASP A 59 7.47 -1.04 9.86
N PHE A 60 7.52 -2.27 9.33
CA PHE A 60 7.69 -2.53 7.90
C PHE A 60 6.63 -1.83 7.04
N ILE A 61 5.38 -1.75 7.54
CA ILE A 61 4.21 -1.25 6.82
C ILE A 61 3.67 0.00 7.52
N GLU A 62 3.77 1.15 6.86
CA GLU A 62 3.13 2.38 7.29
C GLU A 62 1.89 2.67 6.44
N PHE A 63 0.77 2.92 7.11
CA PHE A 63 -0.53 3.17 6.48
C PHE A 63 -0.76 4.62 6.07
N ASP A 64 0.29 5.42 5.78
CA ASP A 64 0.14 6.83 5.37
C ASP A 64 0.20 7.01 3.86
N SER A 65 -0.88 7.51 3.27
CA SER A 65 -0.87 7.95 1.87
C SER A 65 -1.90 9.05 1.61
N MET A 66 -1.58 9.94 0.66
CA MET A 66 -2.54 10.96 0.23
C MET A 66 -3.77 10.37 -0.44
N ILE A 67 -3.66 9.22 -1.12
CA ILE A 67 -4.80 8.60 -1.81
C ILE A 67 -5.84 8.06 -0.82
N ASN A 68 -5.44 7.80 0.43
CA ASN A 68 -6.33 7.29 1.48
C ASN A 68 -7.30 8.37 2.00
N LEU A 69 -7.02 9.65 1.76
CA LEU A 69 -7.89 10.74 2.20
C LEU A 69 -9.19 10.77 1.38
N ARG A 70 -10.20 10.05 1.86
CA ARG A 70 -11.46 9.82 1.14
C ARG A 70 -12.67 9.99 2.06
N PRO A 71 -13.03 11.23 2.46
CA PRO A 71 -14.13 11.48 3.37
C PRO A 71 -15.48 10.90 2.92
N SER A 72 -15.69 10.78 1.61
CA SER A 72 -16.90 10.20 1.00
C SER A 72 -17.06 8.70 1.25
N TRP A 73 -15.98 7.99 1.60
CA TRP A 73 -15.97 6.56 1.92
C TRP A 73 -15.65 6.29 3.39
N GLY A 74 -15.78 7.31 4.25
CA GLY A 74 -15.62 7.17 5.69
C GLY A 74 -14.18 7.33 6.22
N ASN A 75 -13.15 7.33 5.35
CA ASN A 75 -11.77 7.53 5.76
C ASN A 75 -11.38 9.02 5.69
N ARG A 76 -11.14 9.64 6.85
CA ARG A 76 -10.91 11.10 6.95
C ARG A 76 -9.44 11.45 7.22
N SER A 77 -8.59 10.44 7.32
CA SER A 77 -7.15 10.58 7.51
C SER A 77 -6.41 10.18 6.23
N ARG A 78 -5.09 10.37 6.24
CA ARG A 78 -4.17 9.74 5.28
C ARG A 78 -3.83 8.30 5.70
N GLY A 79 -4.22 7.93 6.91
CA GLY A 79 -4.17 6.60 7.48
C GLY A 79 -5.18 5.66 6.83
N VAL A 80 -5.13 4.40 7.24
CA VAL A 80 -6.25 3.46 7.11
C VAL A 80 -6.93 3.38 8.48
N ASP A 81 -8.07 4.05 8.69
CA ASP A 81 -8.70 4.11 10.02
C ASP A 81 -9.36 2.79 10.45
N ASP A 82 -9.67 1.92 9.48
CA ASP A 82 -10.35 0.64 9.69
C ASP A 82 -9.34 -0.50 9.97
N VAL A 83 -9.47 -1.10 11.15
CA VAL A 83 -8.57 -2.17 11.63
C VAL A 83 -8.70 -3.47 10.84
N GLU A 84 -9.88 -3.79 10.28
CA GLU A 84 -10.07 -4.97 9.45
C GLU A 84 -9.37 -4.79 8.10
N ILE A 85 -9.36 -3.56 7.58
CA ILE A 85 -8.65 -3.22 6.35
C ILE A 85 -7.13 -3.26 6.59
N GLN A 86 -6.63 -2.70 7.69
CA GLN A 86 -5.21 -2.80 8.05
C GLN A 86 -4.76 -4.27 8.11
N ALA A 87 -5.51 -5.13 8.81
CA ALA A 87 -5.18 -6.54 8.92
C ALA A 87 -5.14 -7.25 7.56
N LYS A 88 -6.07 -6.94 6.65
CA LYS A 88 -6.06 -7.48 5.27
C LYS A 88 -4.83 -7.03 4.51
N ILE A 89 -4.47 -5.74 4.59
CA ILE A 89 -3.29 -5.21 3.91
C ILE A 89 -2.03 -5.92 4.40
N VAL A 90 -1.84 -6.07 5.71
CA VAL A 90 -0.69 -6.80 6.29
C VAL A 90 -0.61 -8.22 5.75
N LEU A 91 -1.74 -8.94 5.73
CA LEU A 91 -1.78 -10.30 5.20
C LEU A 91 -1.39 -10.36 3.71
N ILE A 92 -1.92 -9.45 2.89
CA ILE A 92 -1.61 -9.40 1.46
C ILE A 92 -0.13 -9.09 1.24
N VAL A 93 0.41 -8.09 1.93
CA VAL A 93 1.83 -7.69 1.80
C VAL A 93 2.75 -8.85 2.21
N ASN A 94 2.49 -9.48 3.37
CA ASN A 94 3.29 -10.61 3.86
C ASN A 94 3.19 -11.87 2.98
N ASN A 95 2.10 -12.02 2.22
CA ASN A 95 1.95 -13.13 1.28
C ASN A 95 2.66 -12.87 -0.06
N LEU A 96 2.88 -11.60 -0.43
CA LEU A 96 3.42 -11.22 -1.74
C LEU A 96 4.91 -10.83 -1.72
N ILE A 97 5.44 -10.46 -0.55
CA ILE A 97 6.85 -10.10 -0.38
C ILE A 97 7.55 -11.21 0.40
N GLU A 98 8.55 -11.83 -0.23
CA GLU A 98 9.45 -12.83 0.35
C GLU A 98 10.89 -12.26 0.37
N GLU A 99 11.72 -12.69 1.33
CA GLU A 99 13.16 -12.31 1.43
C GLU A 99 14.00 -12.65 0.20
#